data_AF-T0MR33-F1
#
_entry.id   AF-T0MR33-F1
#
_cell.length_a   1.000
_cell.length_b   1.000
_cell.length_c   1.000
_cell.angle_alpha   90.00
_cell.angle_beta   90.00
_cell.angle_gamma   90.00
#
_symmetry.space_group_name_H-M   'P 1'
#
loop_
_entity.id
_entity.type
_entity.pdbx_description
1 polymer ?
#
loop_
_entity_poly.entity_id
_entity_poly.type
_entity_poly.pdbx_seq_one_letter_code
_entity_poly.pdbx_strand_id
1 'polypeptide(L)'
;MSYKLLKFVILSRFSKQLLGVMLVLMVYALFVSFETGSSSGIYYYYGPAFLAFFMILPIMSGGIAVLKSDRDFLFTLPLKRTDLAFSLFVVQLLSFGLILIYVLAYSFSSLRSVLILALVDFISLTLVITSLGPITYSLKTPIRVLLAAVLAAWSLSVFLGFPFSPAAIYSGHAVYAVISSVALACVTVPLAFRSLSRVDLDLMKTFTRFSSGQVKHVRRFSGMSPNSAILAENFFVVEISGRMNSMGGGGSYRSGRFKLYKGVIVTAVLAALYYYAFGFKLSLPLHSQEIALFILSIYSIILVMFFTMGILGNERLWLGFMTRSPIKYLRAILVAKSLSMAVLLSPLAIASFLLAVHGNEQALNFGLLLLVVIPSLMIIVVYISAFLNPFQIKEDLMMPGQLNLKQMISLLPALPAWVLVAFSFGVLEAGFVTLALIVTILTAVIIGAVAVALLYNKSLGMRLIDRLVEAGFV
;
A
#
# COMPACT_ATOMS: atom_id res chain seq x y z
N MET A 1 0.19 11.82 -34.23
CA MET A 1 -1.01 11.32 -33.51
C MET A 1 -0.67 10.89 -32.07
N SER A 2 0.44 10.17 -31.86
CA SER A 2 0.93 9.71 -30.53
C SER A 2 0.98 10.79 -29.42
N TYR A 3 1.52 11.98 -29.67
CA TYR A 3 1.61 13.02 -28.63
C TYR A 3 0.24 13.54 -28.15
N LYS A 4 -0.73 13.73 -29.06
CA LYS A 4 -2.08 14.18 -28.70
C LYS A 4 -2.80 13.12 -27.84
N LEU A 5 -2.64 11.85 -28.19
CA LEU A 5 -3.16 10.72 -27.42
C LEU A 5 -2.51 10.66 -26.03
N LEU A 6 -1.18 10.71 -25.96
CA LEU A 6 -0.44 10.67 -24.70
C LEU A 6 -0.87 11.82 -23.77
N LYS A 7 -0.95 13.05 -24.29
CA LYS A 7 -1.41 14.22 -23.54
C LYS A 7 -2.84 14.04 -23.02
N PHE A 8 -3.74 13.52 -23.86
CA PHE A 8 -5.12 13.24 -23.48
C PHE A 8 -5.20 12.23 -22.34
N VAL A 9 -4.50 11.09 -22.45
CA VAL A 9 -4.52 10.01 -21.45
C VAL A 9 -3.88 10.46 -20.13
N ILE A 10 -2.82 11.27 -20.16
CA ILE A 10 -2.22 11.83 -18.93
C ILE A 10 -3.20 12.78 -18.23
N LEU A 11 -3.79 13.73 -18.97
CA LEU A 11 -4.67 14.75 -18.40
C LEU A 11 -6.02 14.19 -17.91
N SER A 12 -6.51 13.10 -18.50
CA SER A 12 -7.71 12.42 -18.00
C SER A 12 -7.46 11.61 -16.72
N ARG A 13 -6.21 11.26 -16.44
CA ARG A 13 -5.84 10.35 -15.35
C ARG A 13 -5.15 10.99 -14.16
N PHE A 14 -4.49 12.12 -14.34
CA PHE A 14 -3.86 12.87 -13.24
C PHE A 14 -4.36 14.30 -13.20
N SER A 15 -4.71 14.79 -12.01
CA SER A 15 -5.00 16.21 -11.86
C SER A 15 -3.73 17.02 -12.07
N LYS A 16 -3.86 18.21 -12.67
CA LYS A 16 -2.72 19.11 -12.88
C LYS A 16 -1.99 19.43 -11.57
N GLN A 17 -2.75 19.57 -10.49
CA GLN A 17 -2.24 19.79 -9.13
C GLN A 17 -1.39 18.62 -8.64
N LEU A 18 -1.84 17.37 -8.88
CA LEU A 18 -1.10 16.18 -8.50
C LEU A 18 0.23 16.10 -9.26
N LEU A 19 0.22 16.32 -10.58
CA LEU A 19 1.45 16.33 -11.39
C LEU A 19 2.45 17.40 -10.90
N GLY A 20 1.95 18.60 -10.57
CA GLY A 20 2.77 19.66 -10.01
C GLY A 20 3.42 19.26 -8.68
N VAL A 21 2.65 18.68 -7.76
CA VAL A 21 3.17 18.20 -6.47
C VAL A 21 4.17 17.07 -6.65
N MET A 22 3.91 16.10 -7.54
CA MET A 22 4.86 15.03 -7.84
C MET A 22 6.18 15.59 -8.37
N LEU A 23 6.15 16.60 -9.24
CA LEU A 23 7.34 17.26 -9.75
C LEU A 23 8.10 17.99 -8.63
N VAL A 24 7.40 18.73 -7.77
CA VAL A 24 8.02 19.41 -6.62
C VAL A 24 8.66 18.40 -5.67
N LEU A 25 7.96 17.30 -5.34
CA LEU A 25 8.50 16.23 -4.52
C LEU A 25 9.72 15.57 -5.17
N MET A 26 9.74 15.40 -6.50
CA MET A 26 10.91 14.90 -7.22
C MET A 26 12.12 15.81 -7.05
N VAL A 27 11.94 17.11 -7.30
CA VAL A 27 13.01 18.11 -7.21
C VAL A 27 13.50 18.23 -5.77
N TYR A 28 12.57 18.28 -4.81
CA TYR A 28 12.90 18.31 -3.38
C TYR A 28 13.67 17.07 -2.95
N ALA A 29 13.22 15.89 -3.35
CA ALA A 29 13.88 14.65 -2.99
C ALA A 29 15.30 14.62 -3.57
N LEU A 30 15.49 14.95 -4.86
CA LEU A 30 16.81 15.09 -5.47
C LEU A 30 17.69 16.08 -4.69
N PHE A 31 17.17 17.25 -4.33
CA PHE A 31 17.89 18.24 -3.53
C PHE A 31 18.35 17.68 -2.17
N VAL A 32 17.45 17.08 -1.40
CA VAL A 32 17.78 16.44 -0.11
C VAL A 32 18.88 15.40 -0.30
N SER A 33 18.82 14.63 -1.38
CA SER A 33 19.79 13.59 -1.69
C SER A 33 21.21 14.11 -1.90
N PHE A 34 21.34 15.30 -2.49
CA PHE A 34 22.63 15.95 -2.70
C PHE A 34 23.19 16.54 -1.40
N GLU A 35 22.32 17.04 -0.52
CA GLU A 35 22.69 17.70 0.74
C GLU A 35 23.00 16.72 1.87
N THR A 36 22.27 15.60 1.99
CA THR A 36 22.43 14.65 3.10
C THR A 36 23.62 13.71 2.90
N GLY A 37 24.84 14.24 2.79
CA GLY A 37 26.09 13.48 2.65
C GLY A 37 26.12 12.17 3.45
N SER A 38 26.43 11.07 2.75
CA SER A 38 26.23 9.68 3.15
C SER A 38 26.99 9.23 4.40
N SER A 39 26.32 8.54 5.34
CA SER A 39 26.98 7.61 6.27
C SER A 39 26.05 6.73 7.15
N SER A 40 24.84 6.33 6.73
CA SER A 40 24.05 5.37 7.53
C SER A 40 23.99 3.97 6.90
N GLY A 41 24.48 2.97 7.63
CA GLY A 41 24.32 1.53 7.29
C GLY A 41 22.85 1.09 7.21
N ILE A 42 21.92 1.95 7.62
CA ILE A 42 20.47 1.76 7.51
C ILE A 42 20.04 1.49 6.05
N TYR A 43 20.67 2.13 5.07
CA TYR A 43 20.30 1.96 3.65
C TYR A 43 20.56 0.56 3.10
N TYR A 44 21.57 -0.14 3.63
CA TYR A 44 21.85 -1.53 3.27
C TYR A 44 20.65 -2.44 3.59
N TYR A 45 19.94 -2.18 4.69
CA TYR A 45 18.76 -2.93 5.11
C TYR A 45 17.48 -2.39 4.49
N TYR A 46 17.36 -1.07 4.39
CA TYR A 46 16.16 -0.40 3.94
C TYR A 46 15.91 -0.57 2.43
N GLY A 47 16.94 -0.40 1.59
CA GLY A 47 16.83 -0.42 0.13
C GLY A 47 16.28 -1.74 -0.43
N PRO A 48 16.88 -2.90 -0.11
CA PRO A 48 16.38 -4.21 -0.56
C PRO A 48 14.96 -4.53 -0.07
N ALA A 49 14.62 -4.17 1.18
CA ALA A 49 13.28 -4.37 1.72
C ALA A 49 12.23 -3.51 0.98
N PHE A 50 12.59 -2.26 0.66
CA PHE A 50 11.73 -1.35 -0.10
C PHE A 50 11.50 -1.85 -1.51
N LEU A 51 12.57 -2.25 -2.20
CA LEU A 51 12.48 -2.84 -3.53
C LEU A 51 11.63 -4.12 -3.53
N ALA A 52 11.78 -5.00 -2.54
CA ALA A 52 10.95 -6.19 -2.37
C ALA A 52 9.46 -5.82 -2.25
N PHE A 53 9.15 -4.87 -1.37
CA PHE A 53 7.79 -4.38 -1.16
C PHE A 53 7.19 -3.81 -2.46
N PHE A 54 7.93 -2.97 -3.18
CA PHE A 54 7.47 -2.36 -4.44
C PHE A 54 7.46 -3.31 -5.63
N MET A 55 8.12 -4.47 -5.55
CA MET A 55 7.87 -5.56 -6.50
C MET A 55 6.58 -6.30 -6.16
N ILE A 56 6.32 -6.59 -4.88
CA ILE A 56 5.11 -7.31 -4.44
C ILE A 56 3.83 -6.52 -4.79
N LEU A 57 3.82 -5.20 -4.56
CA LEU A 57 2.64 -4.36 -4.77
C LEU A 57 2.03 -4.43 -6.19
N PRO A 58 2.76 -4.19 -7.28
CA PRO A 58 2.23 -4.28 -8.65
C PRO A 58 1.79 -5.70 -9.02
N ILE A 59 2.46 -6.74 -8.52
CA ILE A 59 2.12 -8.14 -8.78
C ILE A 59 0.79 -8.51 -8.08
N MET A 60 0.64 -8.08 -6.83
CA MET A 60 -0.54 -8.35 -6.02
C MET A 60 -1.75 -7.54 -6.47
N SER A 61 -1.57 -6.29 -6.89
CA SER A 61 -2.64 -5.57 -7.61
C SER A 61 -3.00 -6.32 -8.87
N GLY A 62 -2.01 -6.51 -9.75
CA GLY A 62 -2.21 -6.76 -11.17
C GLY A 62 -3.21 -5.77 -11.77
N GLY A 63 -2.72 -4.82 -12.55
CA GLY A 63 -3.58 -3.72 -12.99
C GLY A 63 -2.99 -2.98 -14.17
N ILE A 64 -3.88 -2.60 -15.07
CA ILE A 64 -3.62 -1.60 -16.08
C ILE A 64 -4.40 -0.37 -15.60
N ALA A 65 -3.79 0.81 -15.61
CA ALA A 65 -4.55 2.03 -15.38
C ALA A 65 -5.55 2.16 -16.53
N VAL A 66 -6.83 1.89 -16.29
CA VAL A 66 -7.91 1.99 -17.28
C VAL A 66 -9.12 2.54 -16.56
N LEU A 67 -9.64 3.65 -17.07
CA LEU A 67 -10.89 4.24 -16.61
C LEU A 67 -12.07 3.53 -17.29
N LYS A 68 -13.24 3.57 -16.66
CA LYS A 68 -14.47 3.10 -17.30
C LYS A 68 -14.72 3.79 -18.65
N SER A 69 -14.48 5.10 -18.72
CA SER A 69 -14.56 5.89 -19.95
C SER A 69 -13.61 5.40 -21.05
N ASP A 70 -12.48 4.78 -20.70
CA ASP A 70 -11.54 4.26 -21.70
C ASP A 70 -12.13 3.05 -22.41
N ARG A 71 -12.84 2.17 -21.68
CA ARG A 71 -13.57 1.06 -22.29
C ARG A 71 -14.69 1.57 -23.20
N ASP A 72 -15.45 2.54 -22.72
CA ASP A 72 -16.66 3.00 -23.41
C ASP A 72 -16.30 3.85 -24.66
N PHE A 73 -15.16 4.55 -24.65
CA PHE A 73 -14.77 5.48 -25.72
C PHE A 73 -13.36 5.25 -26.28
N LEU A 74 -12.33 5.04 -25.46
CA LEU A 74 -10.94 5.00 -25.95
C LEU A 74 -10.64 3.73 -26.77
N PHE A 75 -11.16 2.59 -26.34
CA PHE A 75 -10.95 1.30 -26.99
C PHE A 75 -11.86 1.07 -28.21
N THR A 76 -12.91 1.87 -28.38
CA THR A 76 -13.77 1.82 -29.56
C THR A 76 -13.22 2.67 -30.71
N LEU A 77 -12.28 3.59 -30.44
CA LEU A 77 -11.66 4.41 -31.46
C LEU A 77 -10.70 3.58 -32.33
N PRO A 78 -10.59 3.88 -33.64
CA PRO A 78 -9.68 3.20 -34.56
C PRO A 78 -8.22 3.66 -34.36
N LEU A 79 -7.67 3.43 -33.17
CA LEU A 79 -6.30 3.78 -32.79
C LEU A 79 -5.34 2.61 -33.04
N LYS A 80 -4.09 2.92 -33.35
CA LYS A 80 -3.03 1.91 -33.41
C LYS A 80 -2.79 1.35 -32.01
N ARG A 81 -2.82 0.02 -31.88
CA ARG A 81 -2.61 -0.68 -30.60
C ARG A 81 -1.27 -0.37 -29.93
N THR A 82 -0.23 -0.10 -30.73
CA THR A 82 1.10 0.30 -30.26
C THR A 82 1.07 1.67 -29.56
N ASP A 83 0.37 2.64 -30.14
CA ASP A 83 0.28 4.01 -29.63
C ASP A 83 -0.53 4.03 -28.32
N LEU A 84 -1.59 3.21 -28.26
CA LEU A 84 -2.38 2.98 -27.05
C LEU A 84 -1.53 2.31 -25.95
N ALA A 85 -0.85 1.22 -26.28
CA ALA A 85 0.00 0.49 -25.31
C ALA A 85 1.10 1.40 -24.75
N PHE A 86 1.76 2.19 -25.60
CA PHE A 86 2.75 3.18 -25.17
C PHE A 86 2.15 4.23 -24.23
N SER A 87 0.99 4.79 -24.59
CA SER A 87 0.32 5.81 -23.76
C SER A 87 -0.09 5.27 -22.40
N LEU A 88 -0.61 4.04 -22.35
CA LEU A 88 -0.97 3.36 -21.11
C LEU A 88 0.27 3.05 -20.26
N PHE A 89 1.37 2.62 -20.89
CA PHE A 89 2.63 2.33 -20.20
C PHE A 89 3.23 3.59 -19.56
N VAL A 90 3.24 4.73 -20.27
CA VAL A 90 3.75 6.00 -19.72
C VAL A 90 2.89 6.48 -18.55
N VAL A 91 1.57 6.35 -18.63
CA VAL A 91 0.73 6.69 -17.48
C VAL A 91 1.02 5.77 -16.30
N GLN A 92 1.19 4.48 -16.55
CA GLN A 92 1.56 3.56 -15.50
C GLN A 92 2.88 3.99 -14.87
N LEU A 93 3.92 4.25 -15.67
CA LEU A 93 5.22 4.75 -15.20
C LEU A 93 5.08 6.00 -14.32
N LEU A 94 4.25 6.97 -14.73
CA LEU A 94 3.96 8.17 -13.94
C LEU A 94 3.24 7.86 -12.63
N SER A 95 2.33 6.88 -12.59
CA SER A 95 1.67 6.43 -11.35
C SER A 95 2.66 5.78 -10.37
N PHE A 96 3.70 5.10 -10.87
CA PHE A 96 4.82 4.60 -10.07
C PHE A 96 5.89 5.68 -9.80
N GLY A 97 5.74 6.89 -10.36
CA GLY A 97 6.73 7.97 -10.30
C GLY A 97 7.11 8.43 -8.89
N LEU A 98 6.21 8.34 -7.91
CA LEU A 98 6.55 8.63 -6.50
C LEU A 98 7.57 7.65 -5.91
N ILE A 99 7.58 6.40 -6.41
CA ILE A 99 8.51 5.35 -5.98
C ILE A 99 9.89 5.63 -6.57
N LEU A 100 9.93 6.01 -7.84
CA LEU A 100 11.11 6.53 -8.53
C LEU A 100 11.75 7.66 -7.72
N ILE A 101 10.94 8.66 -7.36
CA ILE A 101 11.36 9.84 -6.60
C ILE A 101 11.98 9.42 -5.27
N TYR A 102 11.32 8.53 -4.53
CA TYR A 102 11.78 8.10 -3.22
C TYR A 102 13.05 7.23 -3.29
N VAL A 103 13.11 6.27 -4.22
CA VAL A 103 14.26 5.36 -4.37
C VAL A 103 15.48 6.09 -4.91
N LEU A 104 15.31 6.91 -5.96
CA LEU A 104 16.41 7.68 -6.56
C LEU A 104 16.97 8.70 -5.58
N ALA A 105 16.10 9.38 -4.85
CA ALA A 105 16.55 10.43 -3.96
C ALA A 105 17.35 9.87 -2.78
N TYR A 106 16.72 9.05 -1.95
CA TYR A 106 17.34 8.64 -0.69
C TYR A 106 18.55 7.71 -0.88
N SER A 107 18.70 7.08 -2.04
CA SER A 107 19.86 6.22 -2.35
C SER A 107 21.02 6.94 -3.04
N PHE A 108 20.81 8.19 -3.52
CA PHE A 108 21.80 8.89 -4.36
C PHE A 108 23.08 9.23 -3.62
N SER A 109 22.95 9.68 -2.36
CA SER A 109 24.06 10.11 -1.51
C SER A 109 25.07 8.98 -1.29
N SER A 110 24.57 7.77 -0.99
CA SER A 110 25.41 6.59 -0.70
C SER A 110 26.06 5.96 -1.93
N LEU A 111 25.63 6.30 -3.14
CA LEU A 111 26.07 5.68 -4.39
C LEU A 111 26.88 6.65 -5.28
N ARG A 112 27.37 7.76 -4.72
CA ARG A 112 28.06 8.82 -5.46
C ARG A 112 29.27 8.34 -6.27
N SER A 113 30.01 7.34 -5.76
CA SER A 113 31.17 6.74 -6.45
C SER A 113 30.79 5.92 -7.68
N VAL A 114 29.53 5.50 -7.81
CA VAL A 114 29.03 4.63 -8.89
C VAL A 114 27.78 5.22 -9.56
N LEU A 115 27.70 6.54 -9.59
CA LEU A 115 26.50 7.30 -9.93
C LEU A 115 25.86 6.91 -11.27
N ILE A 116 26.67 6.69 -12.30
CA ILE A 116 26.17 6.30 -13.63
C ILE A 116 25.51 4.90 -13.58
N LEU A 117 26.15 3.93 -12.93
CA LEU A 117 25.58 2.58 -12.80
C LEU A 117 24.32 2.61 -11.92
N ALA A 118 24.31 3.41 -10.87
CA ALA A 118 23.13 3.59 -10.03
C ALA A 118 21.94 4.16 -10.82
N LEU A 119 22.17 5.19 -11.65
CA LEU A 119 21.11 5.75 -12.50
C LEU A 119 20.54 4.70 -13.47
N VAL A 120 21.41 3.91 -14.12
CA VAL A 120 20.98 2.85 -15.04
C VAL A 120 20.18 1.77 -14.30
N ASP A 121 20.64 1.35 -13.12
CA ASP A 121 19.95 0.36 -12.29
C ASP A 121 18.56 0.85 -11.88
N PHE A 122 18.45 2.07 -11.36
CA PHE A 122 17.18 2.63 -10.92
C PHE A 122 16.18 2.84 -12.05
N ILE A 123 16.62 3.29 -13.22
CA ILE A 123 15.77 3.38 -14.41
C ILE A 123 15.27 1.98 -14.79
N SER A 124 16.16 0.99 -14.82
CA SER A 124 15.82 -0.40 -15.18
C SER A 124 14.83 -1.02 -14.18
N LEU A 125 15.09 -0.89 -12.89
CA LEU A 125 14.21 -1.35 -11.80
C LEU A 125 12.83 -0.71 -11.87
N THR A 126 12.77 0.58 -12.20
CA THR A 126 11.50 1.28 -12.37
C THR A 126 10.69 0.71 -13.53
N LEU A 127 11.35 0.48 -14.67
CA LEU A 127 10.72 -0.14 -15.82
C LEU A 127 10.21 -1.55 -15.47
N VAL A 128 10.99 -2.33 -14.71
CA VAL A 128 10.57 -3.63 -14.17
C VAL A 128 9.33 -3.48 -13.30
N ILE A 129 9.37 -2.68 -12.24
CA ILE A 129 8.24 -2.49 -11.31
C ILE A 129 6.97 -2.06 -12.06
N THR A 130 7.10 -1.13 -13.00
CA THR A 130 6.00 -0.64 -13.84
C THR A 130 5.42 -1.76 -14.72
N SER A 131 6.29 -2.61 -15.29
CA SER A 131 5.92 -3.69 -16.19
C SER A 131 5.27 -4.90 -15.48
N LEU A 132 5.52 -5.11 -14.19
CA LEU A 132 4.92 -6.21 -13.42
C LEU A 132 3.39 -6.11 -13.32
N GLY A 133 2.86 -4.88 -13.27
CA GLY A 133 1.42 -4.62 -13.17
C GLY A 133 0.61 -5.19 -14.35
N PRO A 134 0.93 -4.81 -15.62
CA PRO A 134 0.26 -5.34 -16.80
C PRO A 134 0.48 -6.85 -16.97
N ILE A 135 1.70 -7.36 -16.80
CA ILE A 135 2.03 -8.79 -16.98
C ILE A 135 1.16 -9.67 -16.09
N THR A 136 0.95 -9.25 -14.85
CA THR A 136 0.24 -10.05 -13.85
C THR A 136 -1.27 -9.88 -13.93
N TYR A 137 -1.79 -8.93 -14.71
CA TYR A 137 -3.20 -8.56 -14.78
C TYR A 137 -4.14 -9.74 -15.07
N SER A 138 -3.77 -10.64 -15.97
CA SER A 138 -4.58 -11.80 -16.37
C SER A 138 -4.29 -13.08 -15.55
N LEU A 139 -3.26 -13.06 -14.69
CA LEU A 139 -2.86 -14.22 -13.89
C LEU A 139 -3.81 -14.48 -12.72
N LYS A 140 -3.96 -15.76 -12.36
CA LYS A 140 -4.71 -16.17 -11.14
C LYS A 140 -3.93 -15.78 -9.88
N THR A 141 -4.65 -15.46 -8.80
CA THR A 141 -4.08 -15.12 -7.49
C THR A 141 -2.95 -16.05 -7.00
N PRO A 142 -3.05 -17.40 -7.02
CA PRO A 142 -1.96 -18.25 -6.53
C PRO A 142 -0.65 -18.09 -7.30
N ILE A 143 -0.73 -17.93 -8.63
CA ILE A 143 0.47 -17.71 -9.48
C ILE A 143 1.09 -16.35 -9.16
N ARG A 144 0.26 -15.33 -8.93
CA ARG A 144 0.74 -14.01 -8.52
C ARG A 144 1.46 -14.07 -7.18
N VAL A 145 0.90 -14.78 -6.20
CA VAL A 145 1.49 -14.92 -4.85
C VAL A 145 2.84 -15.62 -4.96
N LEU A 146 2.94 -16.68 -5.76
CA LEU A 146 4.21 -17.36 -6.03
C LEU A 146 5.23 -16.41 -6.69
N LEU A 147 4.82 -15.68 -7.73
CA LEU A 147 5.70 -14.76 -8.46
C LEU A 147 6.17 -13.60 -7.56
N ALA A 148 5.30 -13.07 -6.70
CA ALA A 148 5.66 -12.07 -5.70
C ALA A 148 6.63 -12.62 -4.65
N ALA A 149 6.41 -13.85 -4.16
CA ALA A 149 7.30 -14.50 -3.21
C ALA A 149 8.69 -14.75 -3.81
N VAL A 150 8.77 -15.21 -5.06
CA VAL A 150 10.05 -15.45 -5.76
C VAL A 150 10.81 -14.15 -6.00
N LEU A 151 10.15 -13.10 -6.50
CA LEU A 151 10.81 -11.81 -6.73
C LEU A 151 11.24 -11.13 -5.42
N ALA A 152 10.42 -11.23 -4.37
CA ALA A 152 10.78 -10.72 -3.05
C ALA A 152 11.95 -11.50 -2.43
N ALA A 153 11.96 -12.83 -2.55
CA ALA A 153 13.09 -13.64 -2.10
C ALA A 153 14.36 -13.31 -2.89
N TRP A 154 14.25 -13.07 -4.20
CA TRP A 154 15.39 -12.67 -5.02
C TRP A 154 15.91 -11.29 -4.64
N SER A 155 15.04 -10.29 -4.41
CA SER A 155 15.49 -8.98 -3.94
C SER A 155 16.12 -9.03 -2.54
N LEU A 156 15.54 -9.81 -1.62
CA LEU A 156 16.07 -9.99 -0.27
C LEU A 156 17.31 -10.90 -0.19
N SER A 157 17.65 -11.62 -1.26
CA SER A 157 18.83 -12.51 -1.29
C SER A 157 20.17 -11.78 -1.11
N VAL A 158 20.17 -10.44 -1.23
CA VAL A 158 21.33 -9.59 -0.89
C VAL A 158 21.81 -9.83 0.53
N PHE A 159 20.89 -10.07 1.48
CA PHE A 159 21.26 -10.35 2.86
C PHE A 159 22.00 -11.68 3.04
N LEU A 160 21.93 -12.57 2.05
CA LEU A 160 22.68 -13.82 2.00
C LEU A 160 24.01 -13.69 1.24
N GLY A 161 24.37 -12.48 0.80
CA GLY A 161 25.58 -12.22 0.01
C GLY A 161 25.46 -12.57 -1.47
N PHE A 162 24.24 -12.76 -1.99
CA PHE A 162 24.05 -13.10 -3.40
C PHE A 162 24.28 -11.88 -4.33
N PRO A 163 25.26 -11.91 -5.24
CA PRO A 163 25.65 -10.73 -6.02
C PRO A 163 24.68 -10.40 -7.17
N PHE A 164 23.94 -11.38 -7.70
CA PHE A 164 23.02 -11.18 -8.84
C PHE A 164 21.58 -10.82 -8.41
N SER A 165 21.43 -10.09 -7.31
CA SER A 165 20.12 -9.56 -6.89
C SER A 165 19.86 -8.19 -7.53
N PRO A 166 18.60 -7.88 -7.92
CA PRO A 166 18.22 -6.53 -8.34
C PRO A 166 18.45 -5.46 -7.26
N ALA A 167 18.62 -5.84 -6.00
CA ALA A 167 18.93 -4.94 -4.89
C ALA A 167 20.43 -4.95 -4.51
N ALA A 168 21.29 -5.66 -5.25
CA ALA A 168 22.70 -5.84 -4.88
C ALA A 168 23.51 -4.54 -4.91
N ILE A 169 22.98 -3.48 -5.53
CA ILE A 169 23.59 -2.15 -5.53
C ILE A 169 23.77 -1.59 -4.10
N TYR A 170 22.85 -1.93 -3.20
CA TYR A 170 22.92 -1.52 -1.79
C TYR A 170 24.03 -2.26 -1.01
N SER A 171 24.52 -3.38 -1.54
CA SER A 171 25.61 -4.18 -0.93
C SER A 171 26.99 -3.93 -1.53
N GLY A 172 27.12 -2.96 -2.45
CA GLY A 172 28.38 -2.64 -3.13
C GLY A 172 28.63 -3.41 -4.43
N HIS A 173 27.75 -4.34 -4.81
CA HIS A 173 27.86 -5.12 -6.06
C HIS A 173 27.15 -4.42 -7.24
N ALA A 174 27.51 -3.17 -7.52
CA ALA A 174 26.77 -2.32 -8.46
C ALA A 174 26.71 -2.87 -9.90
N VAL A 175 27.79 -3.47 -10.41
CA VAL A 175 27.82 -4.01 -11.78
C VAL A 175 26.85 -5.20 -11.94
N TYR A 176 26.85 -6.12 -10.98
CA TYR A 176 25.97 -7.29 -11.00
C TYR A 176 24.49 -6.89 -10.82
N ALA A 177 24.22 -5.88 -10.00
CA ALA A 177 22.88 -5.31 -9.86
C ALA A 177 22.35 -4.79 -11.20
N VAL A 178 23.14 -3.95 -11.89
CA VAL A 178 22.78 -3.41 -13.21
C VAL A 178 22.53 -4.52 -14.23
N ILE A 179 23.41 -5.53 -14.28
CA ILE A 179 23.21 -6.66 -15.21
C ILE A 179 21.88 -7.36 -14.93
N SER A 180 21.58 -7.63 -13.65
CA SER A 180 20.35 -8.31 -13.26
C SER A 180 19.10 -7.48 -13.54
N SER A 181 19.12 -6.16 -13.26
CA SER A 181 17.97 -5.27 -13.45
C SER A 181 17.72 -4.97 -14.92
N VAL A 182 18.78 -4.77 -15.72
CA VAL A 182 18.68 -4.59 -17.18
C VAL A 182 18.18 -5.87 -17.85
N ALA A 183 18.74 -7.04 -17.50
CA ALA A 183 18.27 -8.31 -18.04
C ALA A 183 16.79 -8.54 -17.72
N LEU A 184 16.37 -8.24 -16.49
CA LEU A 184 14.98 -8.32 -16.09
C LEU A 184 14.11 -7.34 -16.88
N ALA A 185 14.54 -6.09 -17.05
CA ALA A 185 13.83 -5.08 -17.84
C ALA A 185 13.68 -5.49 -19.32
N CYS A 186 14.72 -6.07 -19.93
CA CYS A 186 14.69 -6.58 -21.29
C CYS A 186 13.65 -7.68 -21.50
N VAL A 187 13.32 -8.45 -20.45
CA VAL A 187 12.27 -9.47 -20.50
C VAL A 187 10.91 -8.88 -20.17
N THR A 188 10.79 -8.10 -19.09
CA THR A 188 9.49 -7.67 -18.58
C THR A 188 8.88 -6.54 -19.40
N VAL A 189 9.66 -5.60 -19.93
CA VAL A 189 9.13 -4.47 -20.71
C VAL A 189 8.44 -4.97 -22.00
N PRO A 190 9.04 -5.82 -22.85
CA PRO A 190 8.35 -6.35 -24.03
C PRO A 190 7.09 -7.15 -23.69
N LEU A 191 7.11 -7.93 -22.60
CA LEU A 191 5.93 -8.67 -22.13
C LEU A 191 4.80 -7.72 -21.69
N ALA A 192 5.13 -6.63 -21.01
CA ALA A 192 4.16 -5.61 -20.64
C ALA A 192 3.56 -4.92 -21.86
N PHE A 193 4.37 -4.54 -22.87
CA PHE A 193 3.85 -3.99 -24.12
C PHE A 193 2.92 -4.96 -24.85
N ARG A 194 3.26 -6.26 -24.88
CA ARG A 194 2.41 -7.29 -25.46
C ARG A 194 1.07 -7.41 -24.72
N SER A 195 1.08 -7.40 -23.39
CA SER A 195 -0.15 -7.40 -22.59
C SER A 195 -0.97 -6.12 -22.81
N LEU A 196 -0.32 -4.95 -22.80
CA LEU A 196 -0.96 -3.66 -23.01
C LEU A 196 -1.57 -3.50 -24.42
N SER A 197 -1.02 -4.16 -25.43
CA SER A 197 -1.60 -4.18 -26.78
C SER A 197 -2.88 -5.03 -26.90
N ARG A 198 -3.18 -5.85 -25.89
CA ARG A 198 -4.31 -6.80 -25.85
C ARG A 198 -5.28 -6.53 -24.68
N VAL A 199 -5.23 -5.32 -24.12
CA VAL A 199 -5.97 -4.91 -22.91
C VAL A 199 -7.47 -5.19 -23.02
N ASP A 200 -8.08 -4.90 -24.17
CA ASP A 200 -9.53 -5.07 -24.38
C ASP A 200 -9.96 -6.54 -24.21
N LEU A 201 -9.16 -7.46 -24.76
CA LEU A 201 -9.40 -8.90 -24.66
C LEU A 201 -9.19 -9.41 -23.24
N ASP A 202 -8.18 -8.89 -22.55
CA ASP A 202 -7.87 -9.28 -21.17
C ASP A 202 -8.93 -8.75 -20.19
N LEU A 203 -9.47 -7.54 -20.42
CA LEU A 203 -10.61 -7.00 -19.67
C LEU A 203 -11.85 -7.89 -19.85
N MET A 204 -12.24 -8.21 -21.09
CA MET A 204 -13.42 -9.04 -21.37
C MET A 204 -13.33 -10.46 -20.77
N LYS A 205 -12.15 -11.09 -20.86
CA LYS A 205 -11.89 -12.40 -20.23
C LYS A 205 -11.99 -12.37 -18.71
N THR A 206 -11.63 -11.24 -18.10
CA THR A 206 -11.62 -11.11 -16.65
C THR A 206 -13.05 -10.89 -16.14
N PHE A 207 -13.86 -10.02 -16.76
CA PHE A 207 -15.26 -9.79 -16.38
C PHE A 207 -16.12 -11.05 -16.44
N THR A 208 -15.99 -11.84 -17.51
CA THR A 208 -16.73 -13.11 -17.68
C THR A 208 -16.42 -14.12 -16.57
N ARG A 209 -15.20 -14.11 -16.02
CA ARG A 209 -14.77 -15.01 -14.95
C ARG A 209 -15.28 -14.62 -13.55
N PHE A 210 -15.49 -13.33 -13.29
CA PHE A 210 -15.92 -12.84 -11.97
C PHE A 210 -17.44 -12.92 -11.75
N SER A 211 -18.23 -12.90 -12.82
CA SER A 211 -19.70 -13.03 -12.74
C SER A 211 -20.18 -14.33 -12.10
N SER A 212 -19.41 -15.42 -12.19
CA SER A 212 -19.83 -16.75 -11.72
C SER A 212 -19.50 -17.06 -10.24
N GLY A 213 -18.97 -16.11 -9.48
CA GLY A 213 -18.41 -16.36 -8.14
C GLY A 213 -19.18 -15.79 -6.93
N GLN A 214 -20.22 -14.96 -7.15
CA GLN A 214 -20.89 -14.22 -6.09
C GLN A 214 -22.21 -14.89 -5.67
N VAL A 215 -22.15 -15.89 -4.80
CA VAL A 215 -22.89 -16.03 -3.53
C VAL A 215 -22.27 -17.26 -2.85
N LYS A 216 -21.34 -17.07 -1.90
CA LYS A 216 -20.70 -18.24 -1.28
C LYS A 216 -21.41 -18.76 -0.04
N HIS A 217 -22.03 -17.95 0.82
CA HIS A 217 -22.93 -18.43 1.89
C HIS A 217 -23.80 -17.30 2.44
N VAL A 218 -25.09 -17.56 2.64
CA VAL A 218 -26.02 -16.66 3.34
C VAL A 218 -25.75 -16.73 4.83
N ARG A 219 -25.45 -15.60 5.49
CA ARG A 219 -25.41 -15.52 6.95
C ARG A 219 -26.80 -15.18 7.48
N ARG A 220 -27.20 -15.84 8.57
CA ARG A 220 -28.44 -15.54 9.29
C ARG A 220 -28.12 -14.62 10.46
N PHE A 221 -28.90 -13.54 10.60
CA PHE A 221 -28.83 -12.58 11.71
C PHE A 221 -30.06 -12.66 12.63
N SER A 222 -30.82 -13.76 12.55
CA SER A 222 -32.02 -13.98 13.36
C SER A 222 -31.70 -13.93 14.86
N GLY A 223 -32.39 -13.06 15.59
CA GLY A 223 -32.22 -12.88 17.04
C GLY A 223 -31.15 -11.86 17.46
N MET A 224 -30.46 -11.22 16.51
CA MET A 224 -29.49 -10.15 16.83
C MET A 224 -30.14 -8.77 16.83
N SER A 225 -29.66 -7.87 17.69
CA SER A 225 -30.02 -6.45 17.60
C SER A 225 -29.45 -5.84 16.29
N PRO A 226 -30.06 -4.78 15.73
CA PRO A 226 -29.56 -4.16 14.49
C PRO A 226 -28.10 -3.70 14.59
N ASN A 227 -27.68 -3.14 15.73
CA ASN A 227 -26.29 -2.73 15.94
C ASN A 227 -25.35 -3.94 15.99
N SER A 228 -25.78 -5.01 16.67
CA SER A 228 -25.00 -6.26 16.78
C SER A 228 -24.87 -6.95 15.42
N ALA A 229 -25.90 -6.90 14.58
CA ALA A 229 -25.85 -7.48 13.23
C ALA A 229 -24.83 -6.75 12.34
N ILE A 230 -24.86 -5.41 12.32
CA ILE A 230 -23.90 -4.59 11.55
C ILE A 230 -22.46 -4.84 12.04
N LEU A 231 -22.27 -4.87 13.37
CA LEU A 231 -20.97 -5.16 13.98
C LEU A 231 -20.48 -6.56 13.60
N ALA A 232 -21.31 -7.59 13.75
CA ALA A 232 -20.94 -8.97 13.47
C ALA A 232 -20.63 -9.20 11.99
N GLU A 233 -21.39 -8.58 11.08
CA GLU A 233 -21.13 -8.65 9.65
C GLU A 233 -19.74 -8.09 9.32
N ASN A 234 -19.45 -6.88 9.80
CA ASN A 234 -18.23 -6.16 9.46
C ASN A 234 -16.99 -6.64 10.22
N PHE A 235 -17.16 -7.20 11.42
CA PHE A 235 -16.07 -7.69 12.27
C PHE A 235 -15.47 -8.99 11.73
N PHE A 236 -16.30 -9.96 11.36
CA PHE A 236 -15.81 -11.28 10.90
C PHE A 236 -15.38 -11.30 9.43
N VAL A 237 -15.61 -10.22 8.69
CA VAL A 237 -15.25 -10.11 7.27
C VAL A 237 -14.23 -9.01 7.12
N VAL A 238 -13.01 -9.41 6.75
CA VAL A 238 -11.94 -8.49 6.42
C VAL A 238 -11.96 -8.28 4.91
N GLU A 239 -11.92 -7.01 4.51
CA GLU A 239 -11.83 -6.62 3.11
C GLU A 239 -10.43 -6.10 2.84
N ILE A 240 -9.76 -6.69 1.86
CA ILE A 240 -8.58 -6.09 1.24
C ILE A 240 -9.04 -5.50 -0.07
N SER A 241 -8.92 -4.18 -0.14
CA SER A 241 -9.34 -3.38 -1.28
C SER A 241 -8.14 -2.66 -1.85
N GLY A 242 -7.67 -3.12 -3.00
CA GLY A 242 -6.62 -2.43 -3.71
C GLY A 242 -7.21 -1.28 -4.51
N ARG A 243 -7.31 -0.08 -3.91
CA ARG A 243 -7.23 1.15 -4.69
C ARG A 243 -5.74 1.49 -4.82
N MET A 244 -5.07 0.87 -5.77
CA MET A 244 -3.60 0.92 -5.84
C MET A 244 -3.01 2.23 -6.40
N ASN A 245 -3.89 3.20 -6.58
CA ASN A 245 -3.64 4.54 -7.11
C ASN A 245 -2.75 5.43 -6.23
N SER A 246 -2.54 5.09 -4.96
CA SER A 246 -1.79 5.94 -4.03
C SER A 246 -0.29 5.64 -3.93
N MET A 247 0.16 4.41 -4.27
CA MET A 247 1.56 3.99 -4.07
C MET A 247 2.00 2.96 -5.11
N GLY A 248 1.82 3.28 -6.39
CA GLY A 248 2.29 2.45 -7.50
C GLY A 248 1.79 1.01 -7.45
N GLY A 249 0.48 0.81 -7.55
CA GLY A 249 -0.01 -0.42 -8.14
C GLY A 249 -1.05 -0.10 -9.19
N GLY A 250 -1.23 -1.01 -10.13
CA GLY A 250 -1.97 -0.74 -11.36
C GLY A 250 -3.38 -0.19 -11.08
N GLY A 251 -3.85 0.69 -11.96
CA GLY A 251 -5.09 1.45 -11.79
C GLY A 251 -6.39 0.68 -11.99
N SER A 252 -6.45 -0.54 -11.48
CA SER A 252 -7.66 -1.35 -11.41
C SER A 252 -8.03 -1.57 -9.97
N TYR A 253 -9.28 -1.29 -9.61
CA TYR A 253 -9.79 -1.62 -8.29
C TYR A 253 -10.03 -3.13 -8.17
N ARG A 254 -9.54 -3.77 -7.11
CA ARG A 254 -9.89 -5.15 -6.78
C ARG A 254 -10.25 -5.26 -5.31
N SER A 255 -11.39 -5.86 -5.03
CA SER A 255 -11.80 -6.21 -3.68
C SER A 255 -11.68 -7.72 -3.45
N GLY A 256 -11.09 -8.08 -2.32
CA GLY A 256 -11.02 -9.46 -1.83
C GLY A 256 -11.60 -9.49 -0.42
N ARG A 257 -12.58 -10.37 -0.20
CA ARG A 257 -13.15 -10.60 1.14
C ARG A 257 -12.70 -11.95 1.67
N PHE A 258 -12.21 -11.97 2.90
CA PHE A 258 -11.91 -13.21 3.61
C PHE A 258 -12.42 -13.17 5.04
N LYS A 259 -12.59 -14.35 5.63
CA LYS A 259 -13.06 -14.48 7.01
C LYS A 259 -11.90 -14.16 7.96
N LEU A 260 -12.17 -13.38 9.00
CA LEU A 260 -11.16 -12.91 9.97
C LEU A 260 -10.27 -14.04 10.49
N TYR A 261 -10.84 -15.18 10.88
CA TYR A 261 -10.07 -16.32 11.41
C TYR A 261 -9.02 -16.85 10.42
N LYS A 262 -9.26 -16.79 9.11
CA LYS A 262 -8.25 -17.20 8.11
C LYS A 262 -7.07 -16.24 8.10
N GLY A 263 -7.35 -14.93 8.26
CA GLY A 263 -6.32 -13.93 8.42
C GLY A 263 -5.50 -14.13 9.69
N VAL A 264 -6.18 -14.38 10.81
CA VAL A 264 -5.53 -14.64 12.12
C VAL A 264 -4.60 -15.85 12.05
N ILE A 265 -4.98 -16.92 11.34
CA ILE A 265 -4.08 -18.08 11.14
C ILE A 265 -2.82 -17.65 10.37
N VAL A 266 -2.98 -16.88 9.29
CA VAL A 266 -1.83 -16.40 8.50
C VAL A 266 -0.93 -15.48 9.33
N THR A 267 -1.50 -14.53 10.07
CA THR A 267 -0.73 -13.61 10.91
C THR A 267 -0.11 -14.33 12.11
N ALA A 268 -0.72 -15.39 12.65
CA ALA A 268 -0.12 -16.23 13.67
C ALA A 268 1.09 -17.02 13.15
N VAL A 269 1.02 -17.57 11.93
CA VAL A 269 2.18 -18.22 11.30
C VAL A 269 3.30 -17.19 11.08
N LEU A 270 2.98 -16.00 10.57
CA LEU A 270 3.97 -14.92 10.41
C LEU A 270 4.54 -14.46 11.75
N ALA A 271 3.72 -14.40 12.80
CA ALA A 271 4.15 -14.04 14.15
C ALA A 271 5.11 -15.08 14.75
N ALA A 272 4.84 -16.38 14.53
CA ALA A 272 5.74 -17.45 14.94
C ALA A 272 7.09 -17.37 14.21
N LEU A 273 7.08 -17.13 12.89
CA LEU A 273 8.30 -16.92 12.10
C LEU A 273 9.08 -15.69 12.54
N TYR A 274 8.39 -14.58 12.80
CA TYR A 274 8.94 -13.34 13.32
C TYR A 274 9.59 -13.56 14.70
N TYR A 275 8.85 -14.16 15.64
CA TYR A 275 9.38 -14.48 16.97
C TYR A 275 10.58 -15.43 16.91
N TYR A 276 10.54 -16.45 16.04
CA TYR A 276 11.66 -17.37 15.85
C TYR A 276 12.91 -16.69 15.29
N ALA A 277 12.73 -15.83 14.28
CA ALA A 277 13.82 -15.12 13.63
C ALA A 277 14.55 -14.16 14.59
N PHE A 278 13.80 -13.43 15.42
CA PHE A 278 14.37 -12.44 16.35
C PHE A 278 14.67 -13.00 17.75
N GLY A 279 14.03 -14.10 18.16
CA GLY A 279 14.06 -14.59 19.54
C GLY A 279 14.99 -15.78 19.82
N PHE A 280 15.27 -16.67 18.87
CA PHE A 280 15.95 -17.94 19.18
C PHE A 280 17.18 -18.30 18.34
N LYS A 281 17.18 -18.06 17.03
CA LYS A 281 18.14 -18.76 16.13
C LYS A 281 18.95 -17.91 15.17
N LEU A 282 18.60 -16.63 14.99
CA LEU A 282 19.38 -15.76 14.10
C LEU A 282 20.31 -14.80 14.84
N SER A 283 20.15 -14.63 16.17
CA SER A 283 20.93 -13.76 17.06
C SER A 283 21.54 -12.56 16.35
N LEU A 284 20.71 -11.88 15.58
CA LEU A 284 21.12 -10.73 14.79
C LEU A 284 21.60 -9.67 15.78
N PRO A 285 22.72 -8.96 15.50
CA PRO A 285 23.17 -7.86 16.36
C PRO A 285 21.99 -6.95 16.69
N LEU A 286 21.84 -6.54 17.95
CA LEU A 286 20.68 -5.78 18.43
C LEU A 286 20.28 -4.67 17.44
N HIS A 287 21.25 -3.86 17.01
CA HIS A 287 21.06 -2.80 16.02
C HIS A 287 20.36 -3.23 14.70
N SER A 288 20.65 -4.43 14.19
CA SER A 288 19.98 -4.92 12.98
C SER A 288 18.54 -5.38 13.24
N GLN A 289 18.22 -5.82 14.46
CA GLN A 289 16.84 -6.10 14.88
C GLN A 289 16.04 -4.80 14.98
N GLU A 290 16.64 -3.76 15.53
CA GLU A 290 16.05 -2.42 15.65
C GLU A 290 15.69 -1.84 14.28
N ILE A 291 16.63 -1.88 13.34
CA ILE A 291 16.40 -1.45 11.95
C ILE A 291 15.26 -2.28 11.31
N ALA A 292 15.23 -3.59 11.54
CA ALA A 292 14.16 -4.44 11.01
C ALA A 292 12.78 -4.07 11.58
N LEU A 293 12.69 -3.76 12.88
CA LEU A 293 11.44 -3.32 13.53
C LEU A 293 10.99 -1.95 13.05
N PHE A 294 11.92 -1.03 12.81
CA PHE A 294 11.64 0.25 12.18
C PHE A 294 11.04 0.07 10.78
N ILE A 295 11.66 -0.78 9.95
CA ILE A 295 11.18 -1.11 8.61
C ILE A 295 9.79 -1.78 8.65
N LEU A 296 9.57 -2.72 9.58
CA LEU A 296 8.27 -3.37 9.77
C LEU A 296 7.19 -2.38 10.19
N SER A 297 7.52 -1.41 11.05
CA SER A 297 6.61 -0.36 11.49
C SER A 297 6.14 0.51 10.32
N ILE A 298 7.09 0.92 9.47
CA ILE A 298 6.84 1.64 8.22
C ILE A 298 5.85 0.87 7.33
N TYR A 299 6.14 -0.40 7.01
CA TYR A 299 5.26 -1.20 6.15
C TYR A 299 3.90 -1.46 6.76
N SER A 300 3.82 -1.60 8.08
CA SER A 300 2.55 -1.81 8.77
C SER A 300 1.64 -0.58 8.65
N ILE A 301 2.20 0.64 8.69
CA ILE A 301 1.44 1.87 8.43
C ILE A 301 0.98 1.96 6.96
N ILE A 302 1.85 1.62 5.99
CA ILE A 302 1.44 1.54 4.58
C ILE A 302 0.30 0.54 4.40
N LEU A 303 0.38 -0.61 5.05
CA LEU A 303 -0.61 -1.67 4.98
C LEU A 303 -2.00 -1.17 5.41
N VAL A 304 -2.11 -0.29 6.41
CA VAL A 304 -3.39 0.35 6.80
C VAL A 304 -4.10 1.04 5.63
N MET A 305 -3.35 1.64 4.71
CA MET A 305 -3.93 2.29 3.54
C MET A 305 -4.68 1.29 2.64
N PHE A 306 -4.22 0.04 2.54
CA PHE A 306 -4.90 -0.99 1.75
C PHE A 306 -6.21 -1.48 2.38
N PHE A 307 -6.31 -1.48 3.72
CA PHE A 307 -7.52 -1.92 4.43
C PHE A 307 -8.57 -0.80 4.57
N THR A 308 -8.16 0.46 4.49
CA THR A 308 -9.06 1.62 4.64
C THR A 308 -9.81 2.00 3.37
N MET A 309 -9.18 1.85 2.20
CA MET A 309 -9.71 2.36 0.92
C MET A 309 -11.03 1.73 0.47
N GLY A 310 -11.38 0.54 0.93
CA GLY A 310 -12.58 -0.20 0.50
C GLY A 310 -13.74 -0.13 1.47
N ILE A 311 -13.52 0.34 2.71
CA ILE A 311 -14.53 0.23 3.77
C ILE A 311 -15.81 0.95 3.39
N LEU A 312 -15.71 2.19 2.92
CA LEU A 312 -16.88 2.95 2.47
C LEU A 312 -17.09 2.78 0.96
N GLY A 313 -16.03 2.58 0.19
CA GLY A 313 -16.12 2.48 -1.26
C GLY A 313 -16.89 1.26 -1.77
N ASN A 314 -16.79 0.10 -1.08
CA ASN A 314 -17.57 -1.10 -1.41
C ASN A 314 -18.96 -1.12 -0.77
N GLU A 315 -19.19 -0.23 0.19
CA GLU A 315 -20.41 -0.26 0.99
C GLU A 315 -21.55 0.43 0.26
N ARG A 316 -22.72 -0.19 0.25
CA ARG A 316 -23.94 0.41 -0.28
C ARG A 316 -24.61 1.22 0.83
N LEU A 317 -24.02 2.38 1.15
CA LEU A 317 -24.43 3.21 2.29
C LEU A 317 -25.91 3.59 2.25
N TRP A 318 -26.51 3.79 1.07
CA TRP A 318 -27.94 4.03 0.92
C TRP A 318 -28.81 2.93 1.56
N LEU A 319 -28.45 1.64 1.39
CA LEU A 319 -29.16 0.54 2.04
C LEU A 319 -28.99 0.59 3.57
N GLY A 320 -27.76 0.86 4.03
CA GLY A 320 -27.46 0.96 5.46
C GLY A 320 -28.22 2.11 6.13
N PHE A 321 -28.28 3.27 5.48
CA PHE A 321 -28.93 4.48 6.00
C PHE A 321 -30.46 4.37 6.05
N MET A 322 -31.06 3.53 5.19
CA MET A 322 -32.49 3.22 5.29
C MET A 322 -32.83 2.33 6.50
N THR A 323 -31.89 1.51 6.96
CA THR A 323 -32.10 0.62 8.12
C THR A 323 -31.82 1.31 9.46
N ARG A 324 -30.97 2.34 9.48
CA ARG A 324 -30.50 2.98 10.72
C ARG A 324 -30.04 4.41 10.48
N SER A 325 -30.12 5.24 11.53
CA SER A 325 -29.56 6.59 11.51
C SER A 325 -28.09 6.56 11.02
N PRO A 326 -27.73 7.36 9.99
CA PRO A 326 -26.44 7.26 9.31
C PRO A 326 -25.21 7.31 10.23
N ILE A 327 -25.23 8.16 11.28
CA ILE A 327 -24.11 8.27 12.24
C ILE A 327 -23.89 6.95 13.01
N LYS A 328 -24.97 6.33 13.49
CA LYS A 328 -24.86 5.09 14.27
C LYS A 328 -24.38 3.94 13.37
N TYR A 329 -24.80 3.93 12.10
CA TYR A 329 -24.35 2.98 11.10
C TYR A 329 -22.84 3.12 10.84
N LEU A 330 -22.40 4.33 10.51
CA LEU A 330 -20.99 4.63 10.23
C LEU A 330 -20.10 4.28 11.44
N ARG A 331 -20.51 4.66 12.66
CA ARG A 331 -19.79 4.32 13.89
C ARG A 331 -19.64 2.81 14.05
N ALA A 332 -20.71 2.05 13.86
CA ALA A 332 -20.68 0.60 13.99
C ALA A 332 -19.71 -0.03 12.97
N ILE A 333 -19.74 0.41 11.71
CA ILE A 333 -18.79 -0.09 10.69
C ILE A 333 -17.35 0.22 11.08
N LEU A 334 -17.05 1.47 11.43
CA LEU A 334 -15.68 1.90 11.74
C LEU A 334 -15.12 1.15 12.96
N VAL A 335 -15.93 0.98 14.01
CA VAL A 335 -15.55 0.21 15.20
C VAL A 335 -15.36 -1.27 14.88
N ALA A 336 -16.27 -1.88 14.10
CA ALA A 336 -16.13 -3.28 13.72
C ALA A 336 -14.86 -3.53 12.91
N LYS A 337 -14.54 -2.64 11.97
CA LYS A 337 -13.35 -2.76 11.12
C LYS A 337 -12.06 -2.48 11.89
N SER A 338 -12.03 -1.49 12.78
CA SER A 338 -10.86 -1.24 13.62
C SER A 338 -10.59 -2.40 14.58
N LEU A 339 -11.63 -2.96 15.21
CA LEU A 339 -11.50 -4.16 16.06
C LEU A 339 -11.07 -5.39 15.26
N SER A 340 -11.62 -5.58 14.06
CA SER A 340 -11.20 -6.66 13.15
C SER A 340 -9.70 -6.56 12.82
N MET A 341 -9.20 -5.34 12.58
CA MET A 341 -7.78 -5.08 12.35
C MET A 341 -6.93 -5.36 13.59
N ALA A 342 -7.37 -4.94 14.78
CA ALA A 342 -6.68 -5.22 16.03
C ALA A 342 -6.55 -6.73 16.29
N VAL A 343 -7.63 -7.49 16.04
CA VAL A 343 -7.63 -8.96 16.16
C VAL A 343 -6.77 -9.62 15.08
N LEU A 344 -6.77 -9.09 13.86
CA LEU A 344 -5.92 -9.59 12.78
C LEU A 344 -4.43 -9.44 13.12
N LEU A 345 -4.03 -8.31 13.71
CA LEU A 345 -2.65 -8.00 14.07
C LEU A 345 -2.22 -8.51 15.45
N SER A 346 -3.17 -8.98 16.28
CA SER A 346 -2.86 -9.39 17.66
C SER A 346 -1.81 -10.50 17.76
N PRO A 347 -1.71 -11.51 16.87
CA PRO A 347 -0.65 -12.51 16.98
C PRO A 347 0.75 -11.89 16.85
N LEU A 348 0.94 -10.93 15.94
CA LEU A 348 2.21 -10.21 15.77
C LEU A 348 2.51 -9.32 16.99
N ALA A 349 1.50 -8.65 17.54
CA ALA A 349 1.69 -7.83 18.73
C ALA A 349 2.06 -8.68 19.96
N ILE A 350 1.42 -9.84 20.14
CA ILE A 350 1.76 -10.79 21.21
C ILE A 350 3.22 -11.25 21.04
N ALA A 351 3.62 -11.65 19.82
CA ALA A 351 5.02 -12.01 19.55
C ALA A 351 5.99 -10.88 19.88
N SER A 352 5.65 -9.63 19.56
CA SER A 352 6.48 -8.47 19.88
C SER A 352 6.58 -8.20 21.38
N PHE A 353 5.49 -8.36 22.14
CA PHE A 353 5.57 -8.27 23.60
C PHE A 353 6.39 -9.40 24.22
N LEU A 354 6.30 -10.62 23.66
CA LEU A 354 7.17 -11.71 24.08
C LEU A 354 8.65 -11.40 23.80
N LEU A 355 8.99 -10.84 22.64
CA LEU A 355 10.37 -10.39 22.36
C LEU A 355 10.83 -9.29 23.32
N ALA A 356 9.94 -8.38 23.72
CA ALA A 356 10.26 -7.37 24.71
C ALA A 356 10.63 -7.98 26.08
N VAL A 357 9.90 -9.01 26.51
CA VAL A 357 10.24 -9.77 27.73
C VAL A 357 11.59 -10.50 27.59
N HIS A 358 11.99 -10.87 26.38
CA HIS A 358 13.29 -11.50 26.08
C HIS A 358 14.43 -10.47 25.88
N GLY A 359 14.19 -9.18 26.15
CA GLY A 359 15.22 -8.13 26.14
C GLY A 359 15.25 -7.23 24.90
N ASN A 360 14.33 -7.39 23.93
CA ASN A 360 14.21 -6.46 22.81
C ASN A 360 13.17 -5.37 23.11
N GLU A 361 13.61 -4.28 23.76
CA GLU A 361 12.74 -3.20 24.22
C GLU A 361 11.98 -2.50 23.07
N GLN A 362 12.56 -2.45 21.86
CA GLN A 362 11.90 -1.86 20.69
C GLN A 362 10.67 -2.65 20.23
N ALA A 363 10.65 -3.97 20.48
CA ALA A 363 9.51 -4.80 20.14
C ALA A 363 8.25 -4.35 20.90
N LEU A 364 8.40 -3.75 22.09
CA LEU A 364 7.27 -3.18 22.82
C LEU A 364 6.61 -2.03 22.04
N ASN A 365 7.43 -1.11 21.50
CA ASN A 365 6.93 0.01 20.69
C ASN A 365 6.19 -0.49 19.45
N PHE A 366 6.73 -1.52 18.78
CA PHE A 366 6.08 -2.15 17.64
C PHE A 366 4.75 -2.84 18.03
N GLY A 367 4.69 -3.52 19.17
CA GLY A 367 3.47 -4.11 19.70
C GLY A 367 2.35 -3.08 19.96
N LEU A 368 2.68 -1.94 20.56
CA LEU A 368 1.75 -0.82 20.78
C LEU A 368 1.27 -0.21 19.47
N LEU A 369 2.16 -0.09 18.48
CA LEU A 369 1.81 0.40 17.15
C LEU A 369 0.78 -0.51 16.48
N LEU A 370 0.97 -1.83 16.55
CA LEU A 370 0.07 -2.82 15.94
C LEU A 370 -1.32 -2.84 16.58
N LEU A 371 -1.43 -2.73 17.91
CA LEU A 371 -2.71 -2.88 18.62
C LEU A 371 -3.49 -1.57 18.80
N VAL A 372 -2.80 -0.43 18.92
CA VAL A 372 -3.45 0.84 19.26
C VAL A 372 -3.38 1.82 18.10
N VAL A 373 -2.17 2.09 17.61
CA VAL A 373 -1.96 3.13 16.60
C VAL A 373 -2.62 2.75 15.28
N ILE A 374 -2.36 1.55 14.74
CA ILE A 374 -2.90 1.12 13.44
C ILE A 374 -4.44 1.08 13.42
N PRO A 375 -5.13 0.41 14.37
CA PRO A 375 -6.59 0.40 14.39
C PRO A 375 -7.20 1.80 14.55
N SER A 376 -6.57 2.69 15.31
CA SER A 376 -7.02 4.08 15.48
C SER A 376 -6.80 4.90 14.21
N LEU A 377 -5.65 4.73 13.55
CA LEU A 377 -5.30 5.39 12.30
C LEU A 377 -6.27 5.01 11.17
N MET A 378 -6.73 3.77 11.16
CA MET A 378 -7.74 3.29 10.22
C MET A 378 -9.02 4.14 10.26
N ILE A 379 -9.51 4.48 11.47
CA ILE A 379 -10.68 5.34 11.66
C ILE A 379 -10.43 6.73 11.09
N ILE A 380 -9.28 7.33 11.44
CA ILE A 380 -8.90 8.68 11.03
C ILE A 380 -8.79 8.79 9.50
N VAL A 381 -8.08 7.84 8.87
CA VAL A 381 -7.86 7.81 7.41
C VAL A 381 -9.19 7.63 6.67
N VAL A 382 -10.08 6.76 7.14
CA VAL A 382 -11.40 6.56 6.50
C VAL A 382 -12.24 7.82 6.60
N TYR A 383 -12.24 8.46 7.78
CA TYR A 383 -12.98 9.69 8.02
C TYR A 383 -12.53 10.82 7.09
N ILE A 384 -11.20 11.04 7.02
CA ILE A 384 -10.62 12.10 6.20
C ILE A 384 -10.75 11.78 4.71
N SER A 385 -10.58 10.52 4.30
CA SER A 385 -10.80 10.09 2.93
C SER A 385 -12.25 10.30 2.50
N ALA A 386 -13.22 9.97 3.35
CA ALA A 386 -14.64 10.18 3.05
C ALA A 386 -15.03 11.66 2.98
N PHE A 387 -14.36 12.52 3.74
CA PHE A 387 -14.60 13.96 3.67
C PHE A 387 -13.97 14.62 2.44
N LEU A 388 -12.72 14.27 2.11
CA LEU A 388 -11.95 14.93 1.06
C LEU A 388 -12.18 14.35 -0.33
N ASN A 389 -12.33 13.03 -0.42
CA ASN A 389 -12.48 12.31 -1.68
C ASN A 389 -13.41 11.11 -1.50
N PRO A 390 -14.72 11.33 -1.26
CA PRO A 390 -15.70 10.25 -1.25
C PRO A 390 -15.76 9.59 -2.63
N PHE A 391 -15.64 8.27 -2.69
CA PHE A 391 -15.79 7.49 -3.93
C PHE A 391 -16.48 6.16 -3.64
N GLN A 392 -17.44 5.80 -4.48
CA GLN A 392 -18.09 4.49 -4.42
C GLN A 392 -17.67 3.66 -5.62
N ILE A 393 -17.33 2.40 -5.38
CA ILE A 393 -17.00 1.45 -6.44
C ILE A 393 -18.30 0.84 -6.95
N LYS A 394 -18.57 1.07 -8.23
CA LYS A 394 -19.71 0.49 -8.94
C LYS A 394 -19.34 -0.77 -9.71
N GLU A 395 -18.10 -0.85 -10.19
CA GLU A 395 -17.57 -1.96 -10.98
C GLU A 395 -16.15 -2.30 -10.53
N ASP A 396 -15.90 -3.58 -10.28
CA ASP A 396 -14.55 -4.09 -10.03
C ASP A 396 -13.70 -4.01 -11.32
N LEU A 397 -12.38 -3.97 -11.15
CA LEU A 397 -11.33 -3.98 -12.19
C LEU A 397 -11.11 -2.65 -12.94
N MET A 398 -11.88 -1.61 -12.63
CA MET A 398 -11.71 -0.28 -13.24
C MET A 398 -11.32 0.76 -12.20
N MET A 399 -10.64 1.81 -12.65
CA MET A 399 -10.42 3.01 -11.85
C MET A 399 -11.76 3.78 -11.72
N PRO A 400 -12.23 4.08 -10.49
CA PRO A 400 -13.47 4.83 -10.29
C PRO A 400 -13.35 6.32 -10.64
N GLY A 401 -12.13 6.81 -10.92
CA GLY A 401 -11.90 8.20 -11.31
C GLY A 401 -10.42 8.57 -11.38
N GLN A 402 -10.17 9.84 -11.71
CA GLN A 402 -8.85 10.45 -11.84
C GLN A 402 -8.03 10.39 -10.53
N LEU A 403 -6.70 10.31 -10.66
CA LEU A 403 -5.74 10.51 -9.59
C LEU A 403 -5.67 11.98 -9.25
N ASN A 404 -6.12 12.33 -8.05
CA ASN A 404 -6.26 13.71 -7.62
C ASN A 404 -5.40 13.96 -6.37
N LEU A 405 -4.91 15.20 -6.22
CA LEU A 405 -4.15 15.62 -5.04
C LEU A 405 -4.90 15.34 -3.73
N LYS A 406 -6.23 15.46 -3.73
CA LYS A 406 -7.07 15.12 -2.57
C LYS A 406 -6.86 13.69 -2.04
N GLN A 407 -6.50 12.75 -2.92
CA GLN A 407 -6.19 11.37 -2.54
C GLN A 407 -4.85 11.29 -1.81
N MET A 408 -3.82 12.00 -2.26
CA MET A 408 -2.56 12.10 -1.50
C MET A 408 -2.78 12.81 -0.16
N ILE A 409 -3.56 13.89 -0.13
CA ILE A 409 -3.88 14.63 1.11
C ILE A 409 -4.60 13.72 2.11
N SER A 410 -5.47 12.82 1.65
CA SER A 410 -6.14 11.85 2.53
C SER A 410 -5.20 10.88 3.24
N LEU A 411 -3.94 10.79 2.80
CA LEU A 411 -2.89 9.96 3.42
C LEU A 411 -2.01 10.75 4.41
N LEU A 412 -2.06 12.09 4.41
CA LEU A 412 -1.34 12.92 5.38
C LEU A 412 -1.58 12.54 6.85
N PRO A 413 -2.77 12.05 7.27
CA PRO A 413 -2.97 11.60 8.65
C PRO A 413 -2.10 10.42 9.05
N ALA A 414 -1.49 9.71 8.09
CA ALA A 414 -0.47 8.73 8.38
C ALA A 414 0.84 9.39 8.83
N LEU A 415 1.21 10.56 8.30
CA LEU A 415 2.51 11.21 8.53
C LEU A 415 2.86 11.40 10.01
N PRO A 416 1.96 11.85 10.90
CA PRO A 416 2.27 11.91 12.32
C PRO A 416 2.74 10.57 12.88
N ALA A 417 2.10 9.46 12.51
CA ALA A 417 2.53 8.13 12.93
C ALA A 417 3.93 7.78 12.39
N TRP A 418 4.24 8.16 11.14
CA TRP A 418 5.58 7.97 10.56
C TRP A 418 6.66 8.79 11.27
N VAL A 419 6.41 10.08 11.48
CA VAL A 419 7.33 10.99 12.17
C VAL A 419 7.59 10.49 13.59
N LEU A 420 6.56 10.01 14.27
CA LEU A 420 6.67 9.52 15.64
C LEU A 420 7.38 8.17 15.72
N VAL A 421 7.20 7.28 14.74
CA VAL A 421 8.01 6.04 14.62
C VAL A 421 9.48 6.37 14.36
N ALA A 422 9.76 7.30 13.44
CA ALA A 422 11.13 7.75 13.15
C ALA A 422 11.78 8.44 14.35
N PHE A 423 11.03 9.26 15.08
CA PHE A 423 11.50 9.92 16.29
C PHE A 423 11.76 8.91 17.40
N SER A 424 10.84 7.97 17.64
CA SER A 424 11.02 6.89 18.63
C SER A 424 12.27 6.07 18.33
N PHE A 425 12.50 5.73 17.05
CA PHE A 425 13.72 5.04 16.61
C PHE A 425 14.99 5.87 16.84
N GLY A 426 15.01 7.14 16.43
CA GLY A 426 16.20 8.00 16.63
C GLY A 426 16.53 8.24 18.11
N VAL A 427 15.52 8.33 18.97
CA VAL A 427 15.68 8.46 20.43
C VAL A 427 16.24 7.17 21.04
N LEU A 428 15.85 6.01 20.53
CA LEU A 428 16.41 4.71 20.92
C LEU A 428 17.87 4.57 20.51
N GLU A 429 18.23 4.94 19.27
CA GLU A 429 19.63 4.93 18.83
C GLU A 429 20.52 5.85 19.68
N ALA A 430 19.96 6.95 20.20
CA ALA A 430 20.63 7.85 21.13
C ALA A 430 20.72 7.30 22.58
N GLY A 431 20.23 6.09 22.86
CA GLY A 431 20.30 5.41 24.16
C GLY A 431 19.17 5.77 25.14
N PHE A 432 18.14 6.51 24.71
CA PHE A 432 17.06 6.99 25.58
C PHE A 432 15.80 6.10 25.50
N VAL A 433 15.91 4.85 25.94
CA VAL A 433 14.84 3.84 25.87
C VAL A 433 13.53 4.33 26.50
N THR A 434 13.60 4.87 27.72
CA THR A 434 12.41 5.33 28.47
C THR A 434 11.69 6.46 27.75
N LEU A 435 12.43 7.39 27.14
CA LEU A 435 11.85 8.49 26.38
C LEU A 435 11.14 7.98 25.12
N ALA A 436 11.73 7.04 24.39
CA ALA A 436 11.11 6.44 23.21
C ALA A 436 9.82 5.68 23.54
N LEU A 437 9.78 4.99 24.68
CA LEU A 437 8.58 4.34 25.18
C LEU A 437 7.49 5.38 25.52
N ILE A 438 7.85 6.44 26.26
CA ILE A 438 6.93 7.52 26.62
C ILE A 438 6.34 8.17 25.36
N VAL A 439 7.18 8.48 24.36
CA VAL A 439 6.74 9.03 23.07
C VAL A 439 5.75 8.09 22.39
N THR A 440 6.03 6.79 22.38
CA THR A 440 5.16 5.80 21.73
C THR A 440 3.80 5.70 22.43
N ILE A 441 3.79 5.70 23.77
CA ILE A 441 2.56 5.69 24.56
C ILE A 441 1.76 6.99 24.33
N LEU A 442 2.41 8.16 24.39
CA LEU A 442 1.76 9.44 24.13
C LEU A 442 1.16 9.48 22.72
N THR A 443 1.88 8.95 21.73
CA THR A 443 1.40 8.83 20.34
C THR A 443 0.15 7.95 20.26
N ALA A 444 0.19 6.78 20.89
CA ALA A 444 -0.95 5.86 20.93
C ALA A 444 -2.18 6.51 21.60
N VAL A 445 -1.96 7.25 22.69
CA VAL A 445 -3.02 7.99 23.40
C VAL A 445 -3.58 9.12 22.54
N ILE A 446 -2.74 9.93 21.91
CA ILE A 446 -3.18 11.06 21.06
C ILE A 446 -3.96 10.55 19.85
N ILE A 447 -3.43 9.57 19.12
CA ILE A 447 -4.09 9.01 17.92
C ILE A 447 -5.39 8.30 18.34
N GLY A 448 -5.38 7.56 19.45
CA GLY A 448 -6.58 6.94 20.02
C GLY A 448 -7.65 7.96 20.41
N ALA A 449 -7.25 9.04 21.10
CA ALA A 449 -8.15 10.11 21.51
C ALA A 449 -8.77 10.84 20.30
N VAL A 450 -7.98 11.11 19.26
CA VAL A 450 -8.47 11.70 18.01
C VAL A 450 -9.47 10.75 17.33
N ALA A 451 -9.16 9.45 17.24
CA ALA A 451 -10.07 8.47 16.66
C ALA A 451 -11.40 8.39 17.42
N VAL A 452 -11.37 8.38 18.76
CA VAL A 452 -12.58 8.40 19.60
C VAL A 452 -13.34 9.70 19.41
N ALA A 453 -12.67 10.85 19.39
CA ALA A 453 -13.30 12.15 19.17
C ALA A 453 -14.05 12.18 17.82
N LEU A 454 -13.45 11.66 16.75
CA LEU A 454 -14.09 11.57 15.43
C LEU A 454 -15.32 10.64 15.44
N LEU A 455 -15.28 9.51 16.16
CA LEU A 455 -16.43 8.58 16.25
C LEU A 455 -17.63 9.18 16.99
N TYR A 456 -17.38 10.03 17.98
CA TYR A 456 -18.43 10.57 18.87
C TYR A 456 -18.87 11.99 18.54
N ASN A 457 -18.13 12.72 17.71
CA ASN A 457 -18.51 14.06 17.28
C ASN A 457 -19.69 14.03 16.29
N LYS A 458 -20.88 14.39 16.78
CA LYS A 458 -22.12 14.40 16.00
C LYS A 458 -22.08 15.42 14.84
N SER A 459 -21.52 16.61 15.05
CA SER A 459 -21.55 17.67 14.03
C SER A 459 -20.65 17.34 12.86
N LEU A 460 -19.46 16.83 13.14
CA LEU A 460 -18.56 16.32 12.10
C LEU A 460 -19.22 15.13 11.38
N GLY A 461 -19.82 14.19 12.11
CA GLY A 461 -20.49 13.03 11.53
C GLY A 461 -21.60 13.41 10.55
N MET A 462 -22.43 14.39 10.88
CA MET A 462 -23.47 14.89 9.95
C MET A 462 -22.85 15.51 8.69
N ARG A 463 -21.83 16.37 8.83
CA ARG A 463 -21.13 16.94 7.66
C ARG A 463 -20.53 15.87 6.75
N LEU A 464 -20.04 14.77 7.32
CA LEU A 464 -19.53 13.64 6.55
C LEU A 464 -20.65 12.98 5.75
N ILE A 465 -21.82 12.79 6.36
CA ILE A 465 -22.99 12.21 5.69
C ILE A 465 -23.44 13.11 4.55
N ASP A 466 -23.54 14.43 4.77
CA ASP A 466 -23.90 15.39 3.73
C ASP A 466 -22.94 15.29 2.55
N ARG A 467 -21.62 15.20 2.80
CA ARG A 467 -20.60 14.99 1.75
C ARG A 467 -20.78 13.66 1.01
N LEU A 468 -21.15 12.59 1.70
CA LEU A 468 -21.38 11.29 1.07
C LEU A 468 -22.63 11.33 0.18
N VAL A 469 -23.69 12.03 0.62
CA VAL A 469 -24.91 12.26 -0.18
C VAL A 469 -24.59 13.12 -1.40
N GLU A 470 -23.87 14.23 -1.25
CA GLU A 470 -23.41 15.07 -2.37
C GLU A 470 -22.59 14.27 -3.40
N ALA A 471 -21.84 13.27 -2.94
CA ALA A 471 -21.04 12.39 -3.78
C ALA A 471 -21.82 11.24 -4.43
N GLY A 472 -23.14 11.15 -4.20
CA GLY A 472 -24.03 10.17 -4.82
C GLY A 472 -23.96 8.77 -4.21
N PHE A 473 -23.62 8.65 -2.92
CA PHE A 473 -23.72 7.38 -2.19
C PHE A 473 -25.15 7.01 -1.79
N VAL A 474 -26.08 7.98 -1.86
CA VAL A 474 -27.51 7.88 -1.49
C VAL A 474 -28.37 8.32 -2.64
#